data_AF-A0A9D2UPE6-F1
#
_entry.id   AF-A0A9D2UPE6-F1
#
_cell.length_a   1.000
_cell.length_b   1.000
_cell.length_c   1.000
_cell.angle_alpha   90.00
_cell.angle_beta   90.00
_cell.angle_gamma   90.00
#
_symmetry.space_group_name_H-M   'P 1'
#
loop_
_entity.id
_entity.type
_entity.pdbx_description
1 polymer ?
#
loop_
_entity_poly.entity_id
_entity_poly.type
_entity_poly.pdbx_seq_one_letter_code
_entity_poly.pdbx_strand_id
1 'polypeptide(L)'
;MSTNMKGIFVKMKHLAPSAAILAVGAITLSACGGQSATGEEASGGSSDLQGTLTGIGASSQKAAMDAWTADFTSQNSGVTVNYSPDGSGAGREQFLAGNAQFAGSDAHLDDEEVKAGQEACGADGAYEFPVYISPIAVTFNVK
;
A
#
# COMPACT_ATOMS: atom_id res chain seq x y z
N MET A 1 43.55 41.94 14.15
CA MET A 1 44.56 42.64 13.33
C MET A 1 45.49 41.58 12.76
N SER A 2 45.44 41.37 11.42
CA SER A 2 46.53 40.85 10.55
C SER A 2 47.23 39.52 10.95
N THR A 3 47.47 38.51 10.12
CA THR A 3 47.60 38.43 8.65
C THR A 3 47.72 36.94 8.25
N ASN A 4 47.17 36.61 7.08
CA ASN A 4 47.63 35.65 6.07
C ASN A 4 48.63 34.52 6.44
N MET A 5 48.13 33.29 6.29
CA MET A 5 48.90 32.06 6.15
C MET A 5 49.52 32.00 4.75
N LYS A 6 50.86 31.92 4.70
CA LYS A 6 51.67 31.86 3.46
C LYS A 6 51.40 30.57 2.70
N GLY A 7 51.13 30.71 1.41
CA GLY A 7 50.93 29.61 0.48
C GLY A 7 52.18 28.78 0.23
N ILE A 8 51.97 27.50 -0.01
CA ILE A 8 52.92 26.62 -0.70
C ILE A 8 52.33 26.37 -2.09
N PHE A 9 52.95 27.00 -3.07
CA PHE A 9 52.75 26.77 -4.50
C PHE A 9 53.35 25.41 -4.87
N VAL A 10 52.52 24.46 -5.31
CA VAL A 10 52.98 23.32 -6.11
C VAL A 10 52.60 23.55 -7.56
N LYS A 11 53.63 23.66 -8.42
CA LYS A 11 53.57 23.95 -9.86
C LYS A 11 52.71 22.91 -10.61
N MET A 12 51.60 23.36 -11.19
CA MET A 12 50.89 22.65 -12.26
C MET A 12 51.68 22.78 -13.56
N LYS A 13 52.02 21.63 -14.18
CA LYS A 13 52.35 21.55 -15.60
C LYS A 13 51.25 20.73 -16.27
N HIS A 14 50.56 21.37 -17.21
CA HIS A 14 49.43 20.87 -17.97
C HIS A 14 49.82 19.68 -18.86
N LEU A 15 48.95 18.67 -18.94
CA LEU A 15 48.63 17.85 -20.12
C LEU A 15 47.37 17.03 -19.82
N ALA A 16 46.26 17.41 -20.45
CA ALA A 16 45.03 16.62 -20.63
C ALA A 16 45.25 15.55 -21.74
N PRO A 17 44.36 14.57 -22.05
CA PRO A 17 42.92 14.50 -21.73
C PRO A 17 42.35 13.13 -21.27
N SER A 18 41.16 13.22 -20.66
CA SER A 18 40.02 12.28 -20.71
C SER A 18 40.26 10.75 -20.68
N ALA A 19 40.05 10.15 -19.51
CA ALA A 19 39.53 8.79 -19.39
C ALA A 19 38.45 8.76 -18.31
N ALA A 20 37.20 8.56 -18.73
CA ALA A 20 36.07 8.35 -17.84
C ALA A 20 36.23 7.01 -17.13
N ILE A 21 36.23 7.02 -15.79
CA ILE A 21 36.03 5.82 -14.97
C ILE A 21 34.89 6.13 -14.00
N LEU A 22 33.72 5.59 -14.34
CA LEU A 22 32.56 5.47 -13.46
C LEU A 22 32.95 4.56 -12.28
N ALA A 23 33.05 5.12 -11.09
CA ALA A 23 33.15 4.35 -9.85
C ALA A 23 31.84 4.53 -9.05
N VAL A 24 30.98 3.52 -9.18
CA VAL A 24 29.79 3.29 -8.35
C VAL A 24 30.23 3.03 -6.92
N GLY A 25 29.64 3.72 -5.94
CA GLY A 25 29.96 3.47 -4.54
C GLY A 25 29.27 4.41 -3.55
N ALA A 26 27.96 4.29 -3.40
CA ALA A 26 27.27 4.71 -2.18
C ALA A 26 26.22 3.67 -1.80
N ILE A 27 26.62 2.69 -0.98
CA ILE A 27 25.69 1.84 -0.25
C ILE A 27 25.14 2.73 0.87
N THR A 28 23.98 3.35 0.66
CA THR A 28 23.27 4.03 1.74
C THR A 28 22.43 3.00 2.50
N LEU A 29 22.76 2.89 3.77
CA LEU A 29 22.14 2.09 4.81
C LEU A 29 20.69 2.55 5.05
N SER A 30 19.70 1.88 4.48
CA SER A 30 18.28 2.13 4.80
C SER A 30 17.92 1.46 6.12
N ALA A 31 18.37 2.07 7.21
CA ALA A 31 17.86 1.85 8.56
C ALA A 31 16.55 2.64 8.76
N CYS A 32 15.68 2.07 9.60
CA CYS A 32 14.42 2.62 10.11
C CYS A 32 14.46 4.15 10.34
N GLY A 33 13.54 4.89 9.70
CA GLY A 33 13.35 6.32 9.93
C GLY A 33 12.61 6.97 8.76
N GLY A 34 11.41 7.50 9.02
CA GLY A 34 10.57 8.13 8.00
C GLY A 34 11.28 9.24 7.25
N GLN A 35 11.23 9.17 5.92
CA GLN A 35 11.59 10.26 5.04
C GLN A 35 10.48 10.37 3.99
N SER A 36 9.71 11.45 4.11
CA SER A 36 8.73 11.89 3.11
C SER A 36 9.39 11.93 1.74
N ALA A 37 8.84 11.15 0.80
CA ALA A 37 9.17 11.26 -0.60
C ALA A 37 8.63 12.61 -1.11
N THR A 38 9.52 13.58 -1.30
CA THR A 38 9.21 14.78 -2.09
C THR A 38 9.20 14.40 -3.56
N GLY A 39 8.07 14.63 -4.22
CA GLY A 39 8.03 14.89 -5.66
C GLY A 39 7.25 13.88 -6.51
N GLU A 40 5.94 13.83 -6.33
CA GLU A 40 4.99 14.12 -7.42
C GLU A 40 3.69 14.53 -6.73
N GLU A 41 3.45 15.83 -6.56
CA GLU A 41 2.08 16.32 -6.34
C GLU A 41 1.35 15.99 -7.63
N ALA A 42 0.64 14.87 -7.65
CA ALA A 42 -0.37 14.62 -8.65
C ALA A 42 -1.34 15.78 -8.54
N SER A 43 -1.23 16.73 -9.47
CA SER A 43 -2.16 17.84 -9.65
C SER A 43 -3.56 17.29 -9.46
N GLY A 44 -4.24 17.74 -8.39
CA GLY A 44 -5.60 17.36 -8.02
C GLY A 44 -6.59 17.69 -9.13
N GLY A 45 -6.63 16.85 -10.15
CA GLY A 45 -7.77 16.69 -11.01
C GLY A 45 -8.81 15.93 -10.20
N SER A 46 -10.00 16.51 -10.07
CA SER A 46 -11.16 15.78 -9.56
C SER A 46 -11.28 14.49 -10.37
N SER A 47 -11.25 13.33 -9.71
CA SER A 47 -11.52 12.07 -10.39
C SER A 47 -12.93 12.10 -10.99
N ASP A 48 -13.12 11.54 -12.17
CA ASP A 48 -14.47 11.31 -12.73
C ASP A 48 -15.13 10.03 -12.16
N LEU A 49 -14.43 9.31 -11.26
CA LEU A 49 -14.93 8.09 -10.63
C LEU A 49 -16.17 8.38 -9.78
N GLN A 50 -17.19 7.57 -10.00
CA GLN A 50 -18.49 7.70 -9.36
C GLN A 50 -19.07 6.32 -9.05
N GLY A 51 -19.92 6.26 -8.02
CA GLY A 51 -20.69 5.07 -7.69
C GLY A 51 -20.43 4.58 -6.27
N THR A 52 -20.97 3.39 -5.97
CA THR A 52 -20.88 2.78 -4.65
C THR A 52 -20.19 1.44 -4.74
N LEU A 53 -19.15 1.24 -3.95
CA LEU A 53 -18.49 -0.03 -3.74
C LEU A 53 -18.89 -0.56 -2.36
N THR A 54 -19.54 -1.72 -2.31
CA THR A 54 -20.01 -2.36 -1.08
C THR A 54 -19.21 -3.62 -0.82
N GLY A 55 -18.59 -3.69 0.36
CA GLY A 55 -17.93 -4.88 0.87
C GLY A 55 -18.45 -5.31 2.22
N ILE A 56 -18.25 -6.58 2.53
CA ILE A 56 -18.62 -7.21 3.80
C ILE A 56 -17.46 -8.12 4.21
N GLY A 57 -17.11 -8.21 5.48
CA GLY A 57 -16.05 -9.13 5.87
C GLY A 57 -15.50 -9.01 7.28
N ALA A 58 -14.27 -9.46 7.42
CA ALA A 58 -13.54 -9.61 8.66
C ALA A 58 -13.56 -8.33 9.52
N SER A 59 -14.05 -8.44 10.75
CA SER A 59 -14.02 -7.33 11.70
C SER A 59 -12.60 -6.90 12.08
N SER A 60 -11.64 -7.83 12.01
CA SER A 60 -10.20 -7.59 12.16
C SER A 60 -9.64 -6.59 11.15
N GLN A 61 -10.25 -6.47 9.96
CA GLN A 61 -9.83 -5.58 8.88
C GLN A 61 -10.50 -4.20 8.95
N LYS A 62 -11.45 -3.99 9.87
CA LYS A 62 -12.24 -2.76 9.94
C LYS A 62 -11.36 -1.50 10.00
N ALA A 63 -10.33 -1.50 10.84
CA ALA A 63 -9.46 -0.33 10.99
C ALA A 63 -8.70 0.00 9.69
N ALA A 64 -8.29 -1.01 8.93
CA ALA A 64 -7.66 -0.81 7.62
C ALA A 64 -8.67 -0.30 6.60
N MET A 65 -9.87 -0.89 6.54
CA MET A 65 -10.95 -0.48 5.65
C MET A 65 -11.41 0.96 5.90
N ASP A 66 -11.52 1.38 7.17
CA ASP A 66 -11.84 2.76 7.55
C ASP A 66 -10.78 3.74 7.00
N ALA A 67 -9.49 3.40 7.15
CA ALA A 67 -8.40 4.24 6.67
C ALA A 67 -8.34 4.32 5.14
N TRP A 68 -8.45 3.18 4.44
CA TRP A 68 -8.45 3.14 2.99
C TRP A 68 -9.67 3.83 2.39
N THR A 69 -10.85 3.68 3.00
CA THR A 69 -12.07 4.37 2.58
C THR A 69 -11.89 5.89 2.70
N ALA A 70 -11.38 6.37 3.83
CA ALA A 70 -11.15 7.79 4.03
C ALA A 70 -10.17 8.37 3.00
N ASP A 71 -9.04 7.70 2.77
CA ASP A 71 -8.04 8.15 1.80
C ASP A 71 -8.57 8.11 0.36
N PHE A 72 -9.18 6.99 -0.04
CA PHE A 72 -9.69 6.81 -1.39
C PHE A 72 -10.83 7.78 -1.74
N THR A 73 -11.78 7.98 -0.83
CA THR A 73 -12.90 8.91 -1.06
C THR A 73 -12.47 10.38 -0.97
N SER A 74 -11.40 10.70 -0.24
CA SER A 74 -10.82 12.06 -0.25
C SER A 74 -10.27 12.45 -1.63
N GLN A 75 -9.77 11.48 -2.39
CA GLN A 75 -9.26 11.64 -3.75
C GLN A 75 -10.36 11.45 -4.81
N ASN A 76 -11.46 10.78 -4.46
CA ASN A 76 -12.54 10.42 -5.38
C ASN A 76 -13.91 10.73 -4.76
N SER A 77 -14.28 12.01 -4.71
CA SER A 77 -15.49 12.48 -4.01
C SER A 77 -16.81 11.97 -4.59
N GLY A 78 -16.81 11.45 -5.82
CA GLY A 78 -17.98 10.82 -6.44
C GLY A 78 -18.20 9.37 -6.00
N VAL A 79 -17.23 8.77 -5.30
CA VAL A 79 -17.28 7.37 -4.87
C VAL A 79 -17.70 7.27 -3.41
N THR A 80 -18.59 6.33 -3.13
CA THR A 80 -18.89 5.84 -1.78
C THR A 80 -18.32 4.45 -1.60
N VAL A 81 -17.62 4.19 -0.50
CA VAL A 81 -17.20 2.83 -0.12
C VAL A 81 -17.92 2.46 1.17
N ASN A 82 -18.70 1.39 1.12
CA ASN A 82 -19.36 0.79 2.27
C ASN A 82 -18.60 -0.47 2.69
N TYR A 83 -18.41 -0.65 4.00
CA TYR A 83 -17.85 -1.88 4.54
C TYR A 83 -18.61 -2.33 5.78
N SER A 84 -19.15 -3.55 5.75
CA SER A 84 -19.80 -4.17 6.92
C SER A 84 -18.85 -5.17 7.60
N PRO A 85 -18.43 -4.94 8.86
CA PRO A 85 -17.45 -5.79 9.56
C PRO A 85 -18.10 -7.02 10.23
N ASP A 86 -18.86 -7.81 9.46
CA ASP A 86 -19.70 -8.90 9.98
C ASP A 86 -18.94 -10.23 10.22
N GLY A 87 -17.66 -10.28 9.90
CA GLY A 87 -16.79 -11.46 10.01
C GLY A 87 -16.44 -12.08 8.65
N SER A 88 -15.34 -12.82 8.61
CA SER A 88 -14.79 -13.36 7.35
C SER A 88 -15.74 -14.34 6.64
N GLY A 89 -16.40 -15.22 7.39
CA GLY A 89 -17.36 -16.18 6.83
C GLY A 89 -18.55 -15.48 6.16
N ALA A 90 -19.15 -14.50 6.85
CA ALA A 90 -20.23 -13.69 6.29
C ALA A 90 -19.76 -12.93 5.04
N GLY A 91 -18.53 -12.41 5.05
CA GLY A 91 -17.94 -11.75 3.88
C GLY A 91 -17.87 -12.67 2.67
N ARG A 92 -17.28 -13.87 2.81
CA ARG A 92 -17.18 -14.85 1.72
C ARG A 92 -18.56 -15.30 1.23
N GLU A 93 -19.47 -15.61 2.14
CA GLU A 93 -20.85 -15.99 1.81
C GLU A 93 -21.57 -14.91 0.98
N GLN A 94 -21.56 -13.66 1.46
CA GLN A 94 -22.27 -12.56 0.79
C GLN A 94 -21.63 -12.16 -0.54
N PHE A 95 -20.31 -12.25 -0.65
CA PHE A 95 -19.60 -12.03 -1.91
C PHE A 95 -19.94 -13.10 -2.95
N LEU A 96 -19.89 -14.38 -2.57
CA LEU A 96 -20.24 -15.49 -3.45
C LEU A 96 -21.73 -15.48 -3.84
N ALA A 97 -22.60 -14.97 -2.97
CA ALA A 97 -24.02 -14.76 -3.26
C ALA A 97 -24.28 -13.53 -4.16
N GLY A 98 -23.26 -12.73 -4.50
CA GLY A 98 -23.39 -11.51 -5.31
C GLY A 98 -23.97 -10.30 -4.58
N ASN A 99 -24.12 -10.37 -3.25
CA ASN A 99 -24.68 -9.29 -2.43
C ASN A 99 -23.62 -8.23 -2.07
N ALA A 100 -22.34 -8.57 -2.18
CA ALA A 100 -21.21 -7.65 -2.01
C ALA A 100 -20.28 -7.71 -3.22
N GLN A 101 -19.64 -6.59 -3.57
CA GLN A 101 -18.69 -6.52 -4.68
C GLN A 101 -17.29 -7.00 -4.30
N PHE A 102 -16.95 -6.98 -3.00
CA PHE A 102 -15.71 -7.52 -2.48
C PHE A 102 -15.91 -8.05 -1.06
N ALA A 103 -15.04 -8.98 -0.65
CA ALA A 103 -15.00 -9.49 0.71
C ALA A 103 -13.65 -9.25 1.38
N GLY A 104 -13.68 -8.87 2.65
CA GLY A 104 -12.50 -8.94 3.51
C GLY A 104 -12.48 -10.26 4.27
N SER A 105 -11.40 -11.03 4.20
CA SER A 105 -11.31 -12.33 4.87
C SER A 105 -9.92 -12.57 5.45
N ASP A 106 -9.87 -13.21 6.63
CA ASP A 106 -8.63 -13.71 7.24
C ASP A 106 -8.38 -15.19 6.91
N ALA A 107 -9.26 -15.80 6.12
CA ALA A 107 -9.15 -17.16 5.60
C ALA A 107 -9.44 -17.17 4.11
N HIS A 108 -8.70 -18.00 3.37
CA HIS A 108 -8.93 -18.16 1.95
C HIS A 108 -10.23 -18.96 1.70
N LEU A 109 -10.81 -18.83 0.50
CA LEU A 109 -11.99 -19.58 0.04
C LEU A 109 -11.71 -21.08 0.01
N ASP A 110 -12.50 -21.92 0.68
CA ASP A 110 -12.32 -23.38 0.57
C ASP A 110 -12.65 -23.95 -0.83
N ASP A 111 -12.40 -25.25 -1.04
CA ASP A 111 -12.58 -25.90 -2.35
C ASP A 111 -14.03 -25.82 -2.88
N GLU A 112 -15.02 -25.75 -2.00
CA GLU A 112 -16.42 -25.58 -2.36
C GLU A 112 -16.72 -24.11 -2.71
N GLU A 113 -16.21 -23.18 -1.91
CA GLU A 113 -16.31 -21.74 -2.12
C GLU A 113 -15.60 -21.27 -3.40
N VAL A 114 -14.45 -21.86 -3.75
CA VAL A 114 -13.75 -21.58 -5.02
C VAL A 114 -14.62 -21.98 -6.22
N LYS A 115 -15.29 -23.14 -6.15
CA LYS A 115 -16.22 -23.58 -7.22
C LYS A 115 -17.43 -22.64 -7.30
N ALA A 116 -18.00 -22.24 -6.16
CA ALA A 116 -19.06 -21.24 -6.12
C ALA A 116 -18.58 -19.89 -6.71
N GLY A 117 -17.32 -19.54 -6.50
CA GLY A 117 -16.69 -18.37 -7.11
C GLY A 117 -16.69 -18.41 -8.64
N GLN A 118 -16.64 -19.58 -9.25
CA GLN A 118 -16.75 -19.69 -10.72
C GLN A 118 -18.15 -19.38 -11.23
N GLU A 119 -19.17 -19.67 -10.44
CA GLU A 119 -20.55 -19.31 -10.75
C GLU A 119 -20.79 -17.80 -10.55
N ALA A 120 -20.22 -17.22 -9.48
CA ALA A 120 -20.37 -15.82 -9.12
C ALA A 120 -19.52 -14.87 -9.99
N CYS A 121 -18.31 -15.27 -10.38
CA CYS A 121 -17.30 -14.41 -11.02
C CYS A 121 -16.91 -14.84 -12.45
N GLY A 122 -17.48 -15.93 -12.96
CA GLY A 122 -17.16 -16.50 -14.27
C GLY A 122 -16.07 -17.58 -14.21
N ALA A 123 -15.68 -18.12 -15.37
CA ALA A 123 -14.85 -19.33 -15.44
C ALA A 123 -13.52 -19.26 -14.67
N ASP A 124 -12.93 -18.07 -14.57
CA ASP A 124 -11.67 -17.84 -13.86
C ASP A 124 -11.84 -17.76 -12.33
N GLY A 125 -13.08 -17.68 -11.84
CA GLY A 125 -13.41 -17.67 -10.42
C GLY A 125 -13.13 -16.35 -9.72
N ALA A 126 -13.23 -16.38 -8.39
CA ALA A 126 -12.89 -15.26 -7.54
C ALA A 126 -11.36 -15.13 -7.37
N TYR A 127 -10.87 -13.90 -7.26
CA TYR A 127 -9.47 -13.61 -7.00
C TYR A 127 -9.23 -13.27 -5.53
N GLU A 128 -8.21 -13.86 -4.93
CA GLU A 128 -7.79 -13.60 -3.55
C GLU A 128 -6.46 -12.85 -3.51
N PHE A 129 -6.43 -11.69 -2.86
CA PHE A 129 -5.23 -10.86 -2.73
C PHE A 129 -4.85 -10.67 -1.27
N PRO A 130 -3.58 -10.89 -0.87
CA PRO A 130 -3.12 -10.53 0.47
C PRO A 130 -2.96 -9.01 0.56
N VAL A 131 -3.94 -8.32 1.15
CA VAL A 131 -3.99 -6.84 1.21
C VAL A 131 -3.58 -6.25 2.55
N TYR A 132 -3.63 -7.04 3.63
CA TYR A 132 -3.36 -6.56 4.98
C TYR A 132 -2.81 -7.68 5.85
N ILE A 133 -1.74 -7.38 6.60
CA ILE A 133 -1.14 -8.31 7.56
C ILE A 133 -1.48 -7.78 8.95
N SER A 134 -2.28 -8.56 9.71
CA SER A 134 -2.66 -8.23 11.08
C SER A 134 -2.07 -9.23 12.08
N PRO A 135 -1.57 -8.78 13.24
CA PRO A 135 -1.14 -9.69 14.30
C PRO A 135 -2.34 -10.28 15.04
N ILE A 136 -2.27 -11.55 15.42
CA ILE A 136 -3.23 -12.20 16.33
C ILE A 136 -2.66 -12.15 17.75
N ALA A 137 -3.35 -11.46 18.66
CA ALA A 137 -2.93 -11.34 20.05
C ALA A 137 -3.79 -12.19 20.99
N VAL A 138 -3.15 -12.96 21.87
CA VAL A 138 -3.83 -13.65 22.97
C VAL A 138 -3.88 -12.71 24.17
N THR A 139 -5.08 -12.27 24.53
CA THR A 139 -5.30 -11.40 25.69
C THR A 139 -6.01 -12.17 26.79
N PHE A 140 -5.56 -12.00 28.03
CA PHE A 140 -6.15 -12.66 29.20
C PHE A 140 -6.19 -11.69 30.39
N ASN A 141 -7.18 -11.87 31.26
CA ASN A 141 -7.34 -11.11 32.49
C ASN A 141 -7.04 -12.01 33.69
N VAL A 142 -5.83 -11.90 34.22
CA VAL A 142 -5.42 -12.57 35.47
C VAL A 142 -5.74 -11.65 36.65
N LYS A 143 -6.69 -12.08 37.49
CA LYS A 143 -6.97 -11.44 38.77
C LYS A 143 -6.04 -11.96 39.85
#